data_AF-A0A0H2MGV5-F1
#
_entry.id   AF-A0A0H2MGV5-F1
#
_cell.length_a   1.000
_cell.length_b   1.000
_cell.length_c   1.000
_cell.angle_alpha   90.00
_cell.angle_beta   90.00
_cell.angle_gamma   90.00
#
_symmetry.space_group_name_H-M   'P 1'
#
loop_
_entity.id
_entity.type
_entity.pdbx_description
1 polymer ?
#
loop_
_entity_poly.entity_id
_entity_poly.type
_entity_poly.pdbx_seq_one_letter_code
_entity_poly.pdbx_strand_id
1 'polypeptide(L)'
;MFKKMDDEVEKTGDIQKAIPSKIPREVPKEIIVTLDVMLAKRKMRSNELAARVGITVQNLSLLKSGKVKGIRFNTLQKICEVLDCKPGDILDYG
;
A
#
# COMPACT_ATOMS: atom_id res chain seq x y z
N MET A 1 -13.97 2.81 -59.40
CA MET A 1 -12.82 2.89 -60.32
C MET A 1 -12.04 4.15 -59.96
N PHE A 2 -10.86 3.98 -59.35
CA PHE A 2 -9.78 4.97 -59.11
C PHE A 2 -10.10 6.21 -58.25
N LYS A 3 -9.25 6.78 -57.40
CA LYS A 3 -7.98 6.50 -56.70
C LYS A 3 -7.71 7.76 -55.83
N LYS A 4 -6.76 7.68 -54.88
CA LYS A 4 -6.11 8.73 -54.04
C LYS A 4 -6.47 8.56 -52.55
N MET A 5 -5.60 8.18 -51.61
CA MET A 5 -4.14 8.34 -51.45
C MET A 5 -3.70 9.77 -51.75
N ASP A 6 -3.53 10.57 -50.70
CA ASP A 6 -2.23 11.09 -50.25
C ASP A 6 -2.45 11.73 -48.87
N ASP A 7 -1.67 11.27 -47.88
CA ASP A 7 -0.75 12.10 -47.10
C ASP A 7 -1.41 13.11 -46.17
N GLU A 8 -1.36 12.83 -44.86
CA GLU A 8 -0.83 13.83 -43.93
C GLU A 8 -0.31 13.16 -42.65
N VAL A 9 0.99 13.35 -42.47
CA VAL A 9 1.84 12.99 -41.35
C VAL A 9 1.56 13.93 -40.16
N GLU A 10 1.85 13.43 -38.95
CA GLU A 10 2.01 14.15 -37.69
C GLU A 10 0.79 14.84 -37.06
N LYS A 11 0.47 14.38 -35.85
CA LYS A 11 0.77 15.17 -34.64
C LYS A 11 0.67 14.29 -33.40
N THR A 12 1.84 13.99 -32.84
CA THR A 12 2.02 13.70 -31.43
C THR A 12 1.40 14.85 -30.62
N GLY A 13 0.31 14.59 -29.91
CA GLY A 13 -0.41 15.58 -29.12
C GLY A 13 -0.96 14.97 -27.85
N ASP A 14 -0.31 15.30 -26.73
CA ASP A 14 -0.91 15.39 -25.40
C ASP A 14 -1.27 14.10 -24.64
N ILE A 15 -0.26 13.29 -24.30
CA ILE A 15 -0.32 12.46 -23.07
C ILE A 15 0.46 13.18 -21.95
N GLN A 16 0.15 14.46 -21.73
CA GLN A 16 0.66 15.21 -20.58
C GLN A 16 -0.54 15.83 -19.85
N LYS A 17 -1.39 14.99 -19.24
CA LYS A 17 -2.40 15.49 -18.31
C LYS A 17 -2.46 14.62 -17.07
N ALA A 18 -2.26 15.30 -15.94
CA ALA A 18 -2.37 14.85 -14.56
C ALA A 18 -1.14 14.15 -13.94
N ILE A 19 -0.04 14.89 -13.79
CA ILE A 19 0.70 14.82 -12.53
C ILE A 19 -0.07 15.74 -11.56
N PRO A 20 -0.68 15.24 -10.48
CA PRO A 20 -1.30 16.12 -9.48
C PRO A 20 -0.19 16.94 -8.80
N SER A 21 -0.11 18.23 -9.14
CA SER A 21 0.85 19.22 -8.61
C SER A 21 0.61 19.63 -7.16
N LYS A 22 -0.14 18.83 -6.39
CA LYS A 22 -0.41 19.06 -4.97
C LYS A 22 0.09 17.87 -4.16
N ILE A 23 1.42 17.70 -4.13
CA ILE A 23 2.05 16.93 -3.08
C ILE A 23 1.91 17.78 -1.80
N PRO A 24 1.17 17.35 -0.77
CA PRO A 24 1.14 18.06 0.49
C PRO A 24 2.58 18.16 1.02
N ARG A 25 3.07 19.39 1.20
CA ARG A 25 4.47 19.68 1.59
C ARG A 25 4.78 19.31 3.04
N GLU A 26 3.81 18.77 3.77
CA GLU A 26 3.94 18.35 5.16
C GLU A 26 3.28 16.98 5.29
N VAL A 27 4.10 15.94 5.35
CA VAL A 27 3.65 14.62 5.83
C VAL A 27 3.46 14.78 7.34
N PRO A 28 2.27 14.49 7.88
CA PRO A 28 2.04 14.57 9.32
C PRO A 28 3.00 13.60 10.00
N LYS A 29 3.76 14.12 10.98
CA LYS A 29 4.73 13.37 11.78
C LYS A 29 4.06 12.26 12.59
N GLU A 30 3.79 11.13 11.95
CA GLU A 30 3.00 10.04 12.51
C GLU A 30 3.58 8.67 12.18
N ILE A 31 3.14 7.66 12.93
CA ILE A 31 3.49 6.27 12.66
C ILE A 31 2.64 5.78 11.50
N ILE A 32 3.29 5.43 10.40
CA ILE A 32 2.66 4.87 9.21
C ILE A 32 2.71 3.35 9.31
N VAL A 33 1.58 2.70 9.07
CA VAL A 33 1.48 1.23 9.07
C VAL A 33 1.29 0.71 7.65
N THR A 34 2.21 -0.12 7.16
CA THR A 34 2.24 -0.66 5.79
C THR A 34 1.95 -2.17 5.75
N LEU A 35 1.22 -2.67 6.75
CA LEU A 35 0.89 -4.09 6.88
C LEU A 35 0.13 -4.65 5.66
N ASP A 36 -0.67 -3.84 4.99
CA ASP A 36 -1.38 -4.20 3.76
C ASP A 36 -0.41 -4.53 2.61
N VAL A 37 0.66 -3.74 2.45
CA VAL A 37 1.73 -4.01 1.49
C VAL A 37 2.40 -5.34 1.80
N MET A 38 2.66 -5.62 3.07
CA MET A 38 3.28 -6.88 3.49
C MET A 38 2.37 -8.09 3.26
N LEU A 39 1.06 -7.97 3.51
CA LEU A 39 0.08 -9.00 3.17
C LEU A 39 0.06 -9.29 1.67
N ALA A 40 0.08 -8.25 0.83
CA ALA A 40 0.11 -8.38 -0.63
C ALA A 40 1.41 -9.07 -1.10
N LYS A 41 2.57 -8.64 -0.58
CA LYS A 41 3.88 -9.25 -0.89
C LYS A 41 3.93 -10.74 -0.53
N ARG A 42 3.24 -11.15 0.54
CA ARG A 42 3.18 -12.55 0.99
C ARG A 42 1.97 -13.33 0.45
N LYS A 43 1.13 -12.70 -0.38
CA LYS A 43 -0.12 -13.29 -0.92
C LYS A 43 -1.03 -13.86 0.19
N MET A 44 -1.02 -13.24 1.37
CA MET A 44 -1.78 -13.69 2.54
C MET A 44 -3.02 -12.82 2.75
N ARG A 45 -4.13 -13.44 3.16
CA ARG A 45 -5.36 -12.72 3.49
C ARG A 45 -5.35 -12.24 4.94
N SER A 46 -6.03 -11.13 5.20
CA SER A 46 -6.13 -10.56 6.56
C SER A 46 -6.76 -11.52 7.57
N ASN A 47 -7.83 -12.23 7.21
CA ASN A 47 -8.47 -13.21 8.09
C ASN A 47 -7.53 -14.36 8.48
N GLU A 48 -6.67 -14.79 7.56
CA GLU A 48 -5.67 -15.81 7.80
C GLU A 48 -4.59 -15.33 8.77
N LEU A 49 -4.04 -14.13 8.56
CA LEU A 49 -3.05 -13.55 9.48
C LEU A 49 -3.64 -13.36 10.89
N ALA A 50 -4.88 -12.87 10.99
CA ALA A 50 -5.57 -12.69 12.26
C ALA A 50 -5.65 -14.00 13.05
N ALA A 51 -6.03 -15.10 12.37
CA ALA A 51 -6.08 -16.43 12.96
C ALA A 51 -4.70 -16.91 13.43
N ARG A 52 -3.66 -16.77 12.60
CA ARG A 52 -2.28 -17.20 12.93
C ARG A 52 -1.68 -16.41 14.11
N VAL A 53 -1.94 -15.10 14.19
CA VAL A 53 -1.42 -14.22 15.24
C VAL A 53 -2.24 -14.35 16.53
N GLY A 54 -3.50 -14.80 16.45
CA GLY A 54 -4.42 -14.93 17.58
C GLY A 54 -5.06 -13.60 17.97
N ILE A 55 -5.45 -12.78 16.98
CA ILE A 55 -6.20 -11.53 17.18
C ILE A 55 -7.48 -11.53 16.34
N THR A 56 -8.43 -10.66 16.70
CA THR A 56 -9.66 -10.51 15.91
C THR A 56 -9.36 -9.86 14.55
N VAL A 57 -10.16 -10.19 13.54
CA VAL A 57 -10.09 -9.54 12.21
C VAL A 57 -10.32 -8.02 12.33
N GLN A 58 -11.16 -7.61 13.27
CA GLN A 58 -11.40 -6.19 13.57
C GLN A 58 -10.14 -5.49 14.09
N ASN A 59 -9.41 -6.08 15.04
CA ASN A 59 -8.15 -5.50 15.53
C ASN A 59 -7.10 -5.44 14.41
N LEU A 60 -7.02 -6.47 13.57
CA LEU A 60 -6.12 -6.45 12.42
C LEU A 60 -6.50 -5.35 11.42
N SER A 61 -7.79 -5.12 11.18
CA SER A 61 -8.28 -4.05 10.29
C SER A 61 -7.93 -2.65 10.82
N LEU A 62 -8.07 -2.44 12.13
CA LEU A 62 -7.64 -1.20 12.77
C LEU A 62 -6.13 -1.00 12.63
N LEU A 63 -5.33 -2.05 12.85
CA LEU A 63 -3.88 -2.00 12.69
C LEU A 63 -3.50 -1.64 11.26
N LYS A 64 -4.10 -2.33 10.27
CA LYS A 64 -3.87 -2.09 8.84
C LYS A 64 -4.18 -0.66 8.40
N SER A 65 -5.17 -0.02 9.03
CA SER A 65 -5.57 1.36 8.71
C SER A 65 -4.86 2.42 9.55
N GLY A 66 -3.91 2.05 10.41
CA GLY A 66 -3.21 2.97 11.31
C GLY A 66 -4.09 3.54 12.44
N LYS A 67 -5.36 3.15 12.55
CA LYS A 67 -6.33 3.69 13.52
C LYS A 67 -6.23 3.07 14.92
N VAL A 68 -5.10 2.42 15.22
CA VAL A 68 -4.83 1.84 16.54
C VAL A 68 -4.11 2.83 17.44
N LYS A 69 -4.36 2.75 18.74
CA LYS A 69 -3.59 3.51 19.74
C LYS A 69 -2.18 2.95 19.97
N GLY A 70 -1.92 1.74 19.49
CA GLY A 70 -0.64 1.05 19.65
C GLY A 70 -0.76 -0.44 19.35
N ILE A 71 0.40 -1.09 19.29
CA ILE A 71 0.54 -2.53 19.10
C ILE A 71 1.40 -3.12 20.22
N ARG A 72 1.00 -4.27 20.76
CA ARG A 72 1.84 -4.99 21.72
C ARG A 72 3.01 -5.64 20.99
N PHE A 73 4.21 -5.61 21.57
CA PHE A 73 5.39 -6.23 20.95
C PHE A 73 5.19 -7.71 20.64
N ASN A 74 4.52 -8.48 21.51
CA ASN A 74 4.21 -9.88 21.23
C ASN A 74 3.36 -10.04 19.93
N THR A 75 2.37 -9.15 19.72
CA THR A 75 1.58 -9.14 18.49
C THR A 75 2.44 -8.79 17.28
N LEU A 76 3.30 -7.76 17.39
CA LEU A 76 4.21 -7.35 16.32
C LEU A 76 5.20 -8.47 15.96
N GLN A 77 5.77 -9.13 16.97
CA GLN A 77 6.68 -10.27 16.81
C GLN A 77 5.99 -11.41 16.06
N LYS A 78 4.80 -11.84 16.48
CA LYS A 78 4.04 -12.89 15.78
C LYS A 78 3.71 -12.53 14.34
N ILE A 79 3.40 -11.27 14.05
CA ILE A 79 3.19 -10.82 12.67
C ILE A 79 4.48 -10.96 11.88
N CYS A 80 5.62 -10.54 12.45
CA CYS A 80 6.94 -10.66 11.81
C CYS A 80 7.32 -12.13 11.55
N GLU A 81 7.04 -13.03 12.51
CA GLU A 81 7.27 -14.48 12.36
C GLU A 81 6.40 -15.08 11.25
N VAL A 82 5.09 -14.76 11.23
CA VAL A 82 4.16 -15.30 10.24
C VAL A 82 4.44 -14.77 8.83
N LEU A 83 4.83 -13.51 8.71
CA LEU A 83 5.10 -12.85 7.43
C LEU A 83 6.57 -12.91 7.01
N ASP A 84 7.45 -13.49 7.82
CA ASP A 84 8.91 -13.51 7.60
C ASP A 84 9.43 -12.12 7.20
N CYS A 85 9.28 -11.16 8.11
CA CYS A 85 9.65 -9.77 7.88
C CYS A 85 10.20 -9.09 9.14
N LYS A 86 10.71 -7.87 8.98
CA LYS A 86 11.19 -7.04 10.09
C LYS A 86 10.11 -6.05 10.53
N PRO A 87 10.19 -5.51 11.77
CA PRO A 87 9.29 -4.46 12.23
C PRO A 87 9.25 -3.23 11.30
N GLY A 88 10.40 -2.83 10.74
CA GLY A 88 10.51 -1.70 9.80
C GLY A 88 9.84 -1.95 8.44
N ASP A 89 9.48 -3.19 8.12
CA ASP A 89 8.67 -3.48 6.92
C ASP A 89 7.17 -3.20 7.15
N ILE A 90 6.75 -3.00 8.41
CA ILE A 90 5.36 -2.80 8.83
C ILE A 90 5.14 -1.40 9.40
N LEU A 91 6.13 -0.86 10.11
CA LEU A 91 6.05 0.42 10.81
C LEU A 91 7.11 1.38 10.28
N ASP A 92 6.67 2.57 9.91
CA ASP A 92 7.52 3.66 9.46
C ASP A 92 7.17 4.98 10.19
N TYR A 93 8.02 5.99 10.06
CA TYR A 93 7.81 7.33 10.58
C TYR A 93 8.03 8.35 9.46
N GLY A 94 6.97 9.06 9.08
CA GLY A 94 6.97 10.06 8.02
C GLY A 94 6.44 11.39 8.50
#